data_AF-A0AA43CF41-F1
#
_entry.id   AF-A0AA43CF41-F1
#
_cell.length_a   1.000
_cell.length_b   1.000
_cell.length_c   1.000
_cell.angle_alpha   90.00
_cell.angle_beta   90.00
_cell.angle_gamma   90.00
#
_symmetry.space_group_name_H-M   'P 1'
#
loop_
_entity.id
_entity.type
_entity.pdbx_description
1 polymer ?
#
loop_
_entity_poly.entity_id
_entity_poly.type
_entity_poly.pdbx_seq_one_letter_code
_entity_poly.pdbx_strand_id
1 'polypeptide(L)'
;MKQANTYLEAVFVGGIAGIVVLGLVGRIATAVVAQAMGQPTNFTLSGLLEVTVVGAVVGALGGALFLFLRERLTFPGLMPAIVVGAVVFAASIFVPWLSGRMELATLGASPATLVVAALVCLGYGVTVHGILARLR
;
A
#
# COMPACT_ATOMS: atom_id res chain seq x y z
N MET A 1 -16.44 5.57 23.77
CA MET A 1 -15.52 6.68 23.38
C MET A 1 -14.08 6.22 23.14
N LYS A 2 -13.45 5.40 24.02
CA LYS A 2 -12.07 4.91 23.81
C LYS A 2 -11.84 4.14 22.49
N GLN A 3 -12.78 3.29 22.05
CA GLN A 3 -12.65 2.55 20.80
C GLN A 3 -12.62 3.45 19.56
N ALA A 4 -13.48 4.47 19.50
CA ALA A 4 -13.55 5.39 18.36
C ALA A 4 -12.22 6.14 18.14
N ASN A 5 -11.51 6.48 19.23
CA ASN A 5 -10.21 7.13 19.13
C ASN A 5 -9.13 6.21 18.54
N THR A 6 -9.12 4.94 18.94
CA THR A 6 -8.17 3.93 18.43
C THR A 6 -8.32 3.71 16.93
N TYR A 7 -9.56 3.62 16.43
CA TYR A 7 -9.82 3.48 14.99
C TYR A 7 -9.40 4.72 14.21
N LEU A 8 -9.63 5.92 14.76
CA LEU A 8 -9.19 7.18 14.15
C LEU A 8 -7.66 7.23 14.05
N GLU A 9 -6.95 6.86 15.11
CA GLU A 9 -5.48 6.79 15.15
C GLU A 9 -4.94 5.82 14.09
N ALA A 10 -5.53 4.62 13.95
CA ALA A 10 -5.08 3.67 12.94
C ALA A 10 -5.39 4.11 11.51
N VAL A 11 -6.50 4.81 11.30
CA VAL A 11 -6.82 5.43 10.00
C VAL A 11 -5.80 6.51 9.66
N PHE A 12 -5.44 7.37 10.62
CA PHE A 12 -4.43 8.41 10.42
C PHE A 12 -3.04 7.84 10.19
N VAL A 13 -2.59 6.89 11.02
CA VAL A 13 -1.30 6.22 10.88
C VAL A 13 -1.24 5.46 9.56
N GLY A 14 -2.29 4.71 9.22
CA GLY A 14 -2.42 4.01 7.94
C GLY A 14 -2.37 4.98 6.76
N GLY A 15 -3.08 6.11 6.83
CA GLY A 15 -3.08 7.12 5.78
C GLY A 15 -1.71 7.76 5.57
N ILE A 16 -1.03 8.18 6.63
CA ILE A 16 0.32 8.77 6.56
C ILE A 16 1.33 7.73 6.04
N ALA A 17 1.29 6.50 6.55
CA ALA A 17 2.14 5.42 6.06
C ALA A 17 1.84 5.09 4.59
N GLY A 18 0.58 5.17 4.17
CA GLY A 18 0.16 4.97 2.79
C GLY A 18 0.69 6.06 1.84
N ILE A 19 0.62 7.33 2.25
CA ILE A 19 1.23 8.46 1.52
C ILE A 19 2.71 8.21 1.26
N VAL A 20 3.45 7.84 2.31
CA VAL A 20 4.91 7.69 2.22
C VAL A 20 5.28 6.41 1.47
N VAL A 21 4.74 5.26 1.90
CA VAL A 21 5.18 3.95 1.41
C VAL A 21 4.51 3.59 0.09
N LEU A 22 3.18 3.60 0.03
CA LEU A 22 2.46 3.24 -1.20
C LEU A 22 2.59 4.35 -2.25
N GLY A 23 2.50 5.61 -1.82
CA GLY A 23 2.57 6.76 -2.70
C GLY A 23 4.01 7.06 -3.15
N LEU A 24 4.81 7.64 -2.26
CA LEU A 24 6.12 8.18 -2.60
C LEU A 24 7.14 7.06 -2.93
N VAL A 25 7.33 6.10 -2.02
CA VAL A 25 8.29 5.00 -2.21
C VAL A 25 7.88 4.10 -3.36
N GLY A 26 6.59 3.77 -3.49
CA GLY A 26 6.07 3.02 -4.64
C GLY A 26 6.34 3.71 -5.98
N ARG A 27 6.15 5.04 -6.05
CA ARG A 27 6.43 5.80 -7.27
C ARG A 27 7.92 5.90 -7.59
N ILE A 28 8.78 6.06 -6.59
CA ILE A 28 10.23 6.06 -6.79
C ILE A 28 10.68 4.66 -7.26
N ALA A 29 10.21 3.60 -6.62
CA ALA A 29 10.60 2.24 -6.95
C ALA A 29 10.16 1.85 -8.38
N THR A 30 8.94 2.22 -8.78
CA THR A 30 8.46 2.00 -10.16
C THR A 30 9.26 2.81 -11.17
N ALA A 31 9.66 4.05 -10.85
CA ALA A 31 10.51 4.85 -11.73
C ALA A 31 11.92 4.26 -11.89
N VAL A 32 12.51 3.74 -10.82
CA VAL A 32 13.81 3.05 -10.87
C VAL A 32 13.73 1.81 -11.76
N VAL A 33 12.67 1.01 -11.61
CA VAL A 33 12.45 -0.17 -12.47
C VAL A 33 12.24 0.25 -13.93
N ALA A 34 11.44 1.29 -14.18
CA ALA A 34 11.21 1.79 -15.53
C ALA A 34 12.52 2.26 -16.21
N GLN A 35 13.37 3.01 -15.49
CA GLN A 35 14.69 3.40 -15.99
C GLN A 35 15.59 2.19 -16.24
N ALA A 36 15.62 1.21 -15.33
CA ALA A 36 16.38 -0.02 -15.52
C ALA A 36 15.91 -0.84 -16.73
N MET A 37 14.65 -0.68 -17.15
CA MET A 37 14.07 -1.32 -18.34
C MET A 37 14.14 -0.45 -19.60
N GLY A 38 14.81 0.71 -19.54
CA GLY A 38 14.94 1.63 -20.67
C GLY A 38 13.63 2.32 -21.05
N GLN A 39 12.63 2.33 -20.16
CA GLN A 39 11.36 3.02 -20.36
C GLN A 39 11.43 4.47 -19.87
N PRO A 40 10.78 5.41 -20.58
CA PRO A 40 10.75 6.81 -20.16
C PRO A 40 9.96 6.98 -18.86
N THR A 41 10.52 7.74 -17.92
CA THR A 41 9.86 8.07 -16.65
C THR A 41 9.21 9.45 -16.72
N ASN A 42 7.87 9.47 -16.77
CA ASN A 42 7.11 10.72 -16.72
C ASN A 42 6.76 11.08 -15.27
N PHE A 43 7.63 11.86 -14.63
CA PHE A 43 7.34 12.47 -13.33
C PHE A 43 6.53 13.75 -13.51
N THR A 44 5.22 13.61 -13.62
CA THR A 44 4.30 14.76 -13.56
C THR A 44 3.88 15.03 -12.12
N LEU A 45 3.75 16.30 -11.78
CA LEU A 45 3.29 16.74 -10.46
C LEU A 45 1.84 16.28 -10.20
N SER A 46 1.00 16.28 -11.24
CA SER A 46 -0.36 15.75 -11.21
C SER A 46 -0.39 14.25 -10.90
N GLY A 47 0.47 13.45 -11.54
CA GLY A 47 0.56 12.02 -11.26
C GLY A 47 1.10 11.74 -9.87
N LEU A 48 2.06 12.53 -9.38
CA LEU A 48 2.55 12.40 -8.00
C LEU A 48 1.41 12.65 -7.00
N LEU A 49 0.64 13.74 -7.19
CA LEU A 49 -0.48 14.07 -6.31
C LEU A 49 -1.55 12.98 -6.30
N GLU A 50 -1.90 12.47 -7.47
CA GLU A 50 -2.86 11.37 -7.63
C GLU A 50 -2.42 10.13 -6.85
N VAL A 51 -1.17 9.69 -7.06
CA VAL A 51 -0.62 8.52 -6.37
C VAL A 51 -0.50 8.74 -4.86
N THR A 52 -0.26 9.98 -4.42
CA THR A 52 -0.20 10.33 -3.01
C THR A 52 -1.59 10.28 -2.35
N VAL A 53 -2.61 10.81 -3.01
CA VAL A 53 -4.01 10.79 -2.55
C VAL A 53 -4.53 9.35 -2.52
N VAL A 54 -4.29 8.58 -3.57
CA VAL A 54 -4.66 7.15 -3.62
C VAL A 54 -3.93 6.39 -2.52
N GLY A 55 -2.63 6.62 -2.34
CA GLY A 55 -1.84 6.03 -1.26
C GLY A 55 -2.40 6.36 0.12
N ALA A 56 -2.86 7.59 0.35
CA ALA A 56 -3.49 8.01 1.60
C ALA A 56 -4.79 7.24 1.87
N VAL A 57 -5.67 7.13 0.86
CA VAL A 57 -6.98 6.45 1.01
C VAL A 57 -6.79 4.96 1.21
N VAL A 58 -5.96 4.32 0.39
CA VAL A 58 -5.65 2.88 0.50
C VAL A 58 -4.95 2.59 1.83
N GLY A 59 -4.03 3.45 2.25
CA GLY A 59 -3.39 3.36 3.56
C GLY A 59 -4.38 3.51 4.72
N ALA A 60 -5.25 4.50 4.68
CA ALA A 60 -6.28 4.68 5.70
C ALA A 60 -7.16 3.42 5.87
N LEU A 61 -7.60 2.84 4.75
CA LEU A 61 -8.36 1.58 4.74
C LEU A 61 -7.53 0.41 5.24
N GLY A 62 -6.26 0.31 4.84
CA GLY A 62 -5.35 -0.73 5.30
C GLY A 62 -5.07 -0.66 6.80
N GLY A 63 -4.95 0.54 7.37
CA GLY A 63 -4.77 0.76 8.82
C GLY A 63 -6.00 0.36 9.62
N ALA A 64 -7.21 0.71 9.14
CA ALA A 64 -8.46 0.25 9.73
C ALA A 64 -8.59 -1.29 9.66
N LEU A 65 -8.26 -1.87 8.51
CA LEU A 65 -8.26 -3.32 8.30
C LEU A 65 -7.27 -4.02 9.23
N PHE A 66 -6.07 -3.45 9.43
CA PHE A 66 -5.07 -3.98 10.35
C PHE A 66 -5.61 -4.08 11.79
N LEU A 67 -6.25 -3.01 12.30
CA LEU A 67 -6.88 -3.05 13.62
C LEU A 67 -8.00 -4.08 13.67
N PHE A 68 -8.86 -4.12 12.65
CA PHE A 68 -9.95 -5.09 12.59
C PHE A 68 -9.44 -6.53 12.65
N LEU A 69 -8.41 -6.88 11.87
CA LEU A 69 -7.79 -8.19 11.91
C LEU A 69 -7.14 -8.46 13.27
N ARG A 70 -6.44 -7.49 13.86
CA ARG A 70 -5.79 -7.68 15.17
C ARG A 70 -6.80 -7.89 16.30
N GLU A 71 -7.98 -7.25 16.23
CA GLU A 71 -9.02 -7.39 17.25
C GLU A 71 -9.88 -8.65 17.05
N ARG A 72 -10.12 -9.06 15.81
CA ARG A 72 -10.99 -10.21 15.48
C ARG A 72 -10.25 -11.53 15.32
N LEU A 73 -8.99 -11.48 14.92
CA LEU A 73 -8.18 -12.67 14.64
C LEU A 73 -6.99 -12.67 15.58
N THR A 74 -6.86 -13.73 16.37
CA THR A 74 -5.77 -13.95 17.33
C THR A 74 -4.49 -14.36 16.60
N PHE A 75 -4.03 -13.51 15.68
CA PHE A 75 -2.78 -13.71 14.99
C PHE A 75 -1.63 -13.19 15.85
N PRO A 76 -0.65 -14.03 16.21
CA PRO A 76 0.51 -13.57 16.94
C PRO A 76 1.43 -12.71 16.05
N GLY A 77 1.95 -11.61 16.60
CA GLY A 77 3.05 -10.83 16.03
C GLY A 77 2.75 -10.12 14.71
N LEU A 78 3.60 -10.35 13.70
CA LEU A 78 3.60 -9.65 12.40
C LEU A 78 2.57 -10.19 11.38
N MET A 79 1.87 -11.28 11.69
CA MET A 79 0.88 -11.91 10.80
C MET A 79 -0.20 -10.93 10.28
N PRO A 80 -0.85 -10.08 11.12
CA PRO A 80 -1.83 -9.12 10.63
C PRO A 80 -1.23 -8.11 9.64
N ALA A 81 0.05 -7.76 9.82
CA ALA A 81 0.78 -6.84 8.95
C ALA A 81 0.98 -7.44 7.56
N ILE A 82 1.39 -8.70 7.51
CA ILE A 82 1.60 -9.46 6.27
C ILE A 82 0.27 -9.62 5.54
N VAL A 83 -0.80 -9.99 6.24
CA VAL A 83 -2.14 -10.15 5.64
C VAL A 83 -2.64 -8.84 5.06
N VAL A 84 -2.49 -7.72 5.77
CA VAL A 84 -2.88 -6.40 5.26
C VAL A 84 -2.06 -6.03 4.02
N GLY A 85 -0.73 -6.23 4.04
CA GLY A 85 0.11 -6.00 2.87
C GLY A 85 -0.29 -6.86 1.67
N ALA A 86 -0.61 -8.14 1.90
CA ALA A 86 -1.09 -9.06 0.87
C ALA A 86 -2.46 -8.66 0.31
N VAL A 87 -3.39 -8.22 1.16
CA VAL A 87 -4.72 -7.74 0.73
C VAL A 87 -4.59 -6.47 -0.11
N VAL A 88 -3.76 -5.51 0.32
CA VAL A 88 -3.50 -4.27 -0.44
C VAL A 88 -2.87 -4.59 -1.80
N PHE A 89 -1.92 -5.52 -1.84
CA PHE A 89 -1.31 -5.99 -3.09
C PHE A 89 -2.32 -6.66 -4.02
N ALA A 90 -3.13 -7.59 -3.49
CA ALA A 90 -4.17 -8.25 -4.26
C ALA A 90 -5.19 -7.25 -4.82
N ALA A 91 -5.60 -6.26 -4.01
CA ALA A 91 -6.49 -5.18 -4.45
C ALA A 91 -5.86 -4.35 -5.58
N SER A 92 -4.55 -4.07 -5.51
CA SER A 92 -3.81 -3.34 -6.55
C SER A 92 -3.79 -4.08 -7.89
N ILE A 93 -3.88 -5.41 -7.90
CA ILE A 93 -3.95 -6.23 -9.13
C ILE A 93 -5.41 -6.36 -9.59
N PHE A 94 -6.34 -6.50 -8.66
CA PHE A 94 -7.74 -6.80 -8.94
C PHE A 94 -8.54 -5.59 -9.47
N VAL A 95 -8.21 -4.37 -9.02
CA VAL A 95 -8.88 -3.13 -9.47
C VAL A 95 -8.66 -2.86 -10.97
N PRO A 96 -7.42 -2.92 -11.51
CA PRO A 96 -7.17 -2.85 -12.94
C PRO A 96 -7.83 -3.99 -13.73
N TRP A 97 -7.88 -5.19 -13.13
CA TRP A 97 -8.48 -6.39 -13.74
C TRP A 97 -9.98 -6.23 -13.99
N LEU A 98 -10.73 -5.79 -12.97
CA LEU A 98 -12.17 -5.50 -13.06
C LEU A 98 -12.52 -4.37 -14.03
N SER A 99 -11.61 -3.41 -14.20
CA SER A 99 -11.85 -2.23 -15.04
C SER A 99 -11.77 -2.54 -16.54
N GLY A 100 -11.52 -3.79 -16.94
CA GLY A 100 -11.33 -4.18 -18.34
C GLY A 100 -10.08 -3.57 -18.99
N ARG A 101 -9.27 -2.81 -18.24
CA ARG A 101 -8.02 -2.16 -18.68
C ARG A 101 -6.82 -3.13 -18.63
N MET A 102 -7.09 -4.41 -18.81
CA MET A 102 -6.09 -5.47 -18.95
C MET A 102 -5.51 -5.53 -20.37
N GLU A 103 -5.82 -4.57 -21.23
CA GLU A 103 -5.03 -4.34 -22.44
C GLU A 103 -3.81 -3.49 -22.05
N LEU A 104 -2.61 -4.05 -22.25
CA LEU A 104 -1.27 -3.43 -22.15
C LEU A 104 -0.58 -3.27 -20.78
N ALA A 105 -1.26 -3.02 -19.66
CA ALA A 105 -0.53 -2.74 -18.40
C ALA A 105 0.08 -3.99 -17.74
N THR A 106 -0.60 -5.15 -17.81
CA THR A 106 -0.15 -6.41 -17.19
C THR A 106 0.58 -7.35 -18.17
N LEU A 107 0.34 -7.25 -19.48
CA LEU A 107 1.21 -7.90 -20.48
C LEU A 107 2.59 -7.23 -20.60
N GLY A 108 2.71 -5.96 -20.19
CA GLY A 108 3.97 -5.22 -20.12
C GLY A 108 4.56 -5.08 -18.70
N ALA A 109 3.82 -5.46 -17.64
CA ALA A 109 4.34 -5.48 -16.28
C ALA A 109 5.33 -6.64 -16.15
N SER A 110 6.61 -6.33 -16.30
CA SER A 110 7.67 -7.28 -16.04
C SER A 110 7.51 -7.88 -14.63
N PRO A 111 7.87 -9.16 -14.41
CA PRO A 111 7.78 -9.78 -13.09
C PRO A 111 8.51 -8.96 -12.01
N ALA A 112 9.53 -8.18 -12.39
CA ALA A 112 10.21 -7.23 -11.52
C ALA A 112 9.28 -6.15 -10.93
N THR A 113 8.36 -5.59 -11.72
CA THR A 113 7.39 -4.58 -11.23
C THR A 113 6.42 -5.17 -10.22
N LEU A 114 5.96 -6.41 -10.43
CA LEU A 114 5.09 -7.13 -9.48
C LEU A 114 5.83 -7.43 -8.17
N VAL A 115 7.09 -7.86 -8.24
CA VAL A 115 7.91 -8.09 -7.05
C VAL A 115 8.11 -6.78 -6.27
N VAL A 116 8.42 -5.68 -6.96
CA VAL A 116 8.57 -4.37 -6.31
C VAL A 116 7.26 -3.91 -5.67
N ALA A 117 6.13 -4.05 -6.36
CA ALA A 117 4.82 -3.72 -5.81
C ALA A 117 4.49 -4.57 -4.57
N ALA A 118 4.81 -5.87 -4.59
CA ALA A 118 4.63 -6.75 -3.43
C ALA A 118 5.49 -6.30 -2.25
N LEU A 119 6.76 -5.97 -2.47
CA LEU A 119 7.66 -5.48 -1.43
C LEU A 119 7.20 -4.16 -0.82
N VAL A 120 6.71 -3.23 -1.65
CA VAL A 120 6.16 -1.94 -1.18
C VAL A 120 4.90 -2.16 -0.34
N CYS A 121 3.99 -3.04 -0.77
CA CYS A 121 2.77 -3.35 -0.02
C CYS A 121 3.05 -4.08 1.31
N LEU A 122 4.02 -5.00 1.32
CA LEU A 122 4.47 -5.67 2.55
C LEU A 122 5.16 -4.67 3.49
N GLY A 123 6.02 -3.79 2.96
CA GLY A 123 6.65 -2.72 3.72
C GLY A 123 5.63 -1.77 4.34
N TYR A 124 4.53 -1.49 3.65
CA TYR A 124 3.40 -0.74 4.20
C TYR A 124 2.79 -1.46 5.42
N GLY A 125 2.49 -2.77 5.31
CA GLY A 125 1.96 -3.53 6.44
C GLY A 125 2.89 -3.49 7.67
N VAL A 126 4.19 -3.69 7.45
CA VAL A 126 5.21 -3.68 8.52
C VAL A 126 5.35 -2.29 9.17
N THR A 127 5.32 -1.21 8.39
CA THR A 127 5.41 0.15 8.93
C THR A 127 4.20 0.52 9.79
N VAL A 128 2.98 0.17 9.35
CA VAL A 128 1.76 0.36 10.14
C VAL A 128 1.83 -0.43 11.45
N HIS A 129 2.27 -1.68 11.40
CA HIS A 129 2.46 -2.50 12.60
C HIS A 129 3.46 -1.87 13.57
N GLY A 130 4.62 -1.43 13.07
CA GLY A 130 5.67 -0.82 13.89
C GLY A 130 5.23 0.49 14.56
N ILE A 131 4.49 1.34 13.84
CA ILE A 131 3.99 2.61 14.39
C ILE A 131 2.89 2.35 15.43
N LEU A 132 1.91 1.49 15.12
CA LEU A 132 0.82 1.16 16.05
C LEU A 132 1.28 0.35 17.26
N ALA A 133 2.37 -0.42 17.14
CA ALA A 133 2.97 -1.11 18.28
C ALA A 133 3.70 -0.16 19.24
N ARG A 134 4.16 1.02 18.77
CA ARG A 134 4.83 2.03 19.60
C ARG A 134 3.89 3.05 20.23
N LEU A 135 2.69 3.23 19.67
CA LEU A 135 1.67 4.16 20.17
C LEU A 135 0.80 3.57 21.29
N ARG A 136 0.91 2.26 21.58
CA ARG A 136 0.28 1.58 22.71
C ARG A 136 1.32 1.23 23.76
#